data_AF-A0A954L624-F1
#
_entry.id   AF-A0A954L624-F1
#
_cell.length_a   1.000
_cell.length_b   1.000
_cell.length_c   1.000
_cell.angle_alpha   90.00
_cell.angle_beta   90.00
_cell.angle_gamma   90.00
#
_symmetry.space_group_name_H-M   'P 1'
#
loop_
_entity.id
_entity.type
_entity.pdbx_description
1 polymer ?
#
loop_
_entity_poly.entity_id
_entity_poly.type
_entity_poly.pdbx_seq_one_letter_code
_entity_poly.pdbx_strand_id
1 'polypeptide(L)'
;MTRHDRLARRSSTSWAFLTLLAAAAAGASTLSAQNRNRTGGGQSNPYRVILRDVRAINGSNSGMRPDFGAANTPLLRQSFADYPGDGTGADILEPPDRPNPRTISNAVASQVGGLPNDRYMSDYIWAWGQFVDHDLDLSETDPANGIADIVIEDPLDILGPNPIPFTRSDFIIGDVSDRREQINAITAYIDGSNVYGSNTARESALRELAGGRLRVGDHDLLPFNELGFDNAPAPTSSFFFAGDIRANENVVLTSLHTLFVREHNRLANLIAIHNPTATDEEVYQLARKIVGAEMQLITYQEFLPALLGPHTPLLSEGRTSPQAHPGITNEFSTAFYRVGHTMLSPRLRRWEDGSMLSVLPLQDAFFRPSYLTSDPLNMDRLLSGLNTQRCQE
;
A
#
# COMPACT_ATOMS: atom_id res chain seq x y z
N MET A 1 -4.42 -37.08 -17.53
CA MET A 1 -3.63 -35.84 -17.78
C MET A 1 -2.70 -35.64 -16.59
N THR A 2 -1.41 -35.86 -16.78
CA THR A 2 -0.42 -35.94 -15.68
C THR A 2 -0.07 -34.54 -15.16
N ARG A 3 0.47 -34.47 -13.93
CA ARG A 3 0.85 -33.21 -13.25
C ARG A 3 1.84 -32.36 -14.06
N HIS A 4 2.63 -33.00 -14.94
CA HIS A 4 3.56 -32.33 -15.86
C HIS A 4 2.86 -31.52 -16.97
N ASP A 5 1.74 -32.02 -17.53
CA ASP A 5 1.04 -31.31 -18.62
C ASP A 5 0.32 -30.03 -18.14
N ARG A 6 -0.02 -29.95 -16.85
CA ARG A 6 -0.64 -28.75 -16.25
C ARG A 6 0.36 -27.64 -15.96
N LEU A 7 1.62 -27.96 -15.68
CA LEU A 7 2.69 -26.98 -15.48
C LEU A 7 3.15 -26.35 -16.80
N ALA A 8 3.23 -27.13 -17.87
CA ALA A 8 3.63 -26.65 -19.19
C ALA A 8 2.58 -25.73 -19.87
N ARG A 9 1.29 -25.93 -19.59
CA ARG A 9 0.24 -25.02 -20.10
C ARG A 9 0.11 -23.72 -19.30
N ARG A 10 0.43 -23.74 -18.00
CA ARG A 10 0.48 -22.53 -17.16
C ARG A 10 1.64 -21.61 -17.52
N SER A 11 2.79 -22.17 -17.90
CA SER A 11 3.92 -21.36 -18.36
C SER A 11 3.53 -20.57 -19.60
N SER A 12 2.98 -21.20 -20.66
CA SER A 12 2.65 -20.52 -21.92
C SER A 12 1.65 -19.37 -21.79
N THR A 13 0.70 -19.44 -20.86
CA THR A 13 -0.25 -18.34 -20.58
C THR A 13 0.36 -17.22 -19.75
N SER A 14 1.25 -17.52 -18.79
CA SER A 14 2.05 -16.48 -18.12
C SER A 14 3.00 -15.78 -19.09
N TRP A 15 3.56 -16.49 -20.08
CA TRP A 15 4.46 -15.91 -21.08
C TRP A 15 3.79 -14.86 -21.96
N ALA A 16 2.56 -15.11 -22.42
CA ALA A 16 1.79 -14.13 -23.19
C ALA A 16 1.42 -12.89 -22.35
N PHE A 17 1.09 -13.11 -21.07
CA PHE A 17 0.73 -12.03 -20.15
C PHE A 17 1.94 -11.14 -19.80
N LEU A 18 3.11 -11.74 -19.52
CA LEU A 18 4.37 -11.00 -19.26
C LEU A 18 4.88 -10.25 -20.49
N THR A 19 4.76 -10.81 -21.69
CA THR A 19 5.13 -10.08 -22.92
C THR A 19 4.19 -8.92 -23.20
N LEU A 20 2.89 -9.06 -22.89
CA LEU A 20 1.92 -7.96 -22.97
C LEU A 20 2.20 -6.87 -21.93
N LEU A 21 2.51 -7.23 -20.68
CA LEU A 21 2.85 -6.30 -19.61
C LEU A 21 4.16 -5.56 -19.86
N ALA A 22 5.22 -6.27 -20.26
CA ALA A 22 6.49 -5.65 -20.62
C ALA A 22 6.37 -4.74 -21.85
N ALA A 23 5.56 -5.11 -22.84
CA ALA A 23 5.27 -4.28 -24.01
C ALA A 23 4.42 -3.04 -23.66
N ALA A 24 3.41 -3.19 -22.78
CA ALA A 24 2.60 -2.08 -22.29
C ALA A 24 3.43 -1.10 -21.43
N ALA A 25 4.27 -1.63 -20.54
CA ALA A 25 5.19 -0.86 -19.72
C ALA A 25 6.27 -0.15 -20.56
N ALA A 26 6.78 -0.79 -21.63
CA ALA A 26 7.71 -0.17 -22.58
C ALA A 26 7.04 0.93 -23.42
N GLY A 27 5.78 0.72 -23.84
CA GLY A 27 5.00 1.69 -24.62
C GLY A 27 4.59 2.95 -23.84
N ALA A 28 4.42 2.85 -22.52
CA ALA A 28 4.06 3.99 -21.67
C ALA A 28 5.22 4.99 -21.45
N SER A 29 6.47 4.60 -21.70
CA SER A 29 7.66 5.45 -21.54
C SER A 29 7.99 6.35 -22.74
N THR A 30 7.16 6.40 -23.79
CA THR A 30 7.47 7.19 -25.01
C THR A 30 6.25 7.94 -25.54
N LEU A 31 5.76 8.92 -24.78
CA LEU A 31 4.92 9.99 -25.32
C LEU A 31 5.41 11.37 -24.83
N SER A 32 6.73 11.60 -24.95
CA SER A 32 7.25 12.94 -25.18
C SER A 32 7.32 13.13 -26.70
N ALA A 33 6.38 13.89 -27.23
CA ALA A 33 6.32 14.26 -28.63
C ALA A 33 7.45 15.24 -28.96
N GLN A 34 8.66 14.74 -29.25
CA GLN A 34 9.71 15.40 -30.05
C GLN A 34 10.95 14.51 -30.19
N ASN A 35 10.89 13.49 -31.05
CA ASN A 35 12.02 13.00 -31.87
C ASN A 35 11.61 11.76 -32.68
N ARG A 36 10.77 11.95 -33.71
CA ARG A 36 10.69 10.98 -34.81
C ARG A 36 11.80 11.26 -35.80
N ASN A 37 12.98 10.73 -35.51
CA ASN A 37 14.00 10.43 -36.51
C ASN A 37 15.04 9.48 -35.91
N ARG A 38 14.80 8.17 -36.04
CA ARG A 38 15.87 7.18 -36.11
C ARG A 38 15.42 5.97 -36.93
N THR A 39 15.99 5.91 -38.12
CA THR A 39 16.13 4.74 -38.97
C THR A 39 16.90 3.64 -38.22
N GLY A 40 16.43 2.40 -38.31
CA GLY A 40 17.13 1.22 -37.78
C GLY A 40 16.16 0.14 -37.28
N GLY A 41 15.90 -0.87 -38.10
CA GLY A 41 15.11 -2.05 -37.75
C GLY A 41 15.83 -2.98 -36.78
N GLY A 42 15.91 -2.59 -35.51
CA GLY A 42 16.22 -3.50 -34.40
C GLY A 42 14.99 -3.61 -33.51
N GLN A 43 14.47 -4.83 -33.31
CA GLN A 43 13.45 -5.07 -32.28
C GLN A 43 14.03 -4.57 -30.95
N SER A 44 13.37 -3.60 -30.30
CA SER A 44 13.76 -3.15 -28.97
C SER A 44 13.65 -4.34 -28.02
N ASN A 45 14.76 -4.73 -27.37
CA ASN A 45 14.73 -5.74 -26.33
C ASN A 45 13.73 -5.28 -25.24
N PRO A 46 12.58 -5.97 -25.04
CA PRO A 46 11.57 -5.56 -24.07
C PRO A 46 12.09 -5.63 -22.63
N TYR A 47 13.24 -6.28 -22.41
CA TYR A 47 13.92 -6.40 -21.12
C TYR A 47 15.01 -5.34 -20.91
N ARG A 48 14.98 -4.25 -21.68
CA ARG A 48 15.89 -3.10 -21.50
C ARG A 48 15.13 -1.93 -20.87
N VAL A 49 15.60 -1.46 -19.73
CA VAL A 49 15.13 -0.23 -19.09
C VAL A 49 16.05 0.94 -19.44
N ILE A 50 15.51 2.15 -19.52
CA ILE A 50 16.29 3.37 -19.64
C ILE A 50 16.35 3.99 -18.25
N LEU A 51 17.52 3.91 -17.59
CA LEU A 51 17.67 4.31 -16.18
C LEU A 51 17.34 5.79 -15.90
N ARG A 52 17.48 6.69 -16.88
CA ARG A 52 17.09 8.10 -16.71
C ARG A 52 15.56 8.33 -16.73
N ASP A 53 14.78 7.32 -17.13
CA ASP A 53 13.32 7.40 -17.30
C ASP A 53 12.59 6.55 -16.23
N VAL A 54 13.27 6.16 -15.16
CA VAL A 54 12.67 5.39 -14.03
C VAL A 54 12.01 6.33 -13.03
N ARG A 55 11.03 5.82 -12.28
CA ARG A 55 10.37 6.59 -11.23
C ARG A 55 11.35 6.88 -10.10
N ALA A 56 11.39 8.13 -9.62
CA ALA A 56 12.11 8.49 -8.40
C ALA A 56 11.48 7.75 -7.21
N ILE A 57 12.32 7.31 -6.26
CA ILE A 57 11.87 6.56 -5.08
C ILE A 57 11.02 7.39 -4.12
N ASN A 58 11.27 8.70 -4.07
CA ASN A 58 10.52 9.66 -3.26
C ASN A 58 9.31 10.25 -4.00
N GLY A 59 8.96 9.72 -5.19
CA GLY A 59 7.82 10.19 -5.95
C GLY A 59 8.02 11.51 -6.70
N SER A 60 9.22 12.09 -6.76
CA SER A 60 9.45 13.36 -7.47
C SER A 60 9.47 13.22 -9.01
N ASN A 61 8.37 12.72 -9.57
CA ASN A 61 8.25 12.22 -10.94
C ASN A 61 7.71 13.28 -11.92
N SER A 62 7.19 14.40 -11.43
CA SER A 62 6.62 15.46 -12.27
C SER A 62 7.70 16.48 -12.67
N GLY A 63 7.92 16.63 -13.98
CA GLY A 63 9.08 17.37 -14.52
C GLY A 63 9.11 18.88 -14.24
N MET A 64 7.95 19.54 -14.14
CA MET A 64 7.86 20.97 -13.78
C MET A 64 7.56 21.21 -12.30
N ARG A 65 7.00 20.20 -11.63
CA ARG A 65 6.55 20.25 -10.24
C ARG A 65 7.03 19.01 -9.49
N PRO A 66 8.32 18.91 -9.16
CA PRO A 66 8.87 17.71 -8.52
C PRO A 66 8.23 17.38 -7.18
N ASP A 67 7.53 18.34 -6.57
CA ASP A 67 6.73 18.20 -5.35
C ASP A 67 5.40 17.45 -5.56
N PHE A 68 4.88 17.39 -6.78
CA PHE A 68 3.59 16.77 -7.05
C PHE A 68 3.61 15.27 -6.77
N GLY A 69 2.97 14.86 -5.68
CA GLY A 69 2.87 13.47 -5.24
C GLY A 69 4.16 12.89 -4.65
N ALA A 70 5.16 13.73 -4.40
CA ALA A 70 6.36 13.33 -3.71
C ALA A 70 6.08 13.09 -2.22
N ALA A 71 6.86 12.21 -1.61
CA ALA A 71 6.84 11.97 -0.18
C ALA A 71 7.21 13.23 0.62
N ASN A 72 6.71 13.33 1.85
CA ASN A 72 6.88 14.47 2.75
C ASN A 72 6.35 15.79 2.16
N THR A 73 5.23 15.72 1.45
CA THR A 73 4.52 16.90 0.94
C THR A 73 3.17 17.04 1.62
N PRO A 74 2.62 18.27 1.73
CA PRO A 74 1.32 18.48 2.36
C PRO A 74 0.21 17.74 1.61
N LEU A 75 -0.72 17.17 2.37
CA LEU A 75 -1.98 16.71 1.83
C LEU A 75 -2.73 17.89 1.21
N LEU A 76 -3.40 17.63 0.09
CA LEU A 76 -4.33 18.57 -0.50
C LEU A 76 -5.58 18.70 0.36
N ARG A 77 -6.43 19.69 0.06
CA ARG A 77 -7.78 19.77 0.62
C ARG A 77 -8.81 19.99 -0.46
N GLN A 78 -9.97 19.36 -0.28
CA GLN A 78 -11.18 19.67 -1.05
C GLN A 78 -11.97 20.82 -0.42
N SER A 79 -11.82 21.00 0.89
CA SER A 79 -12.51 22.01 1.69
C SER A 79 -11.53 22.87 2.51
N PHE A 80 -11.97 24.02 3.01
CA PHE A 80 -11.12 24.81 3.91
C PHE A 80 -10.92 24.08 5.24
N ALA A 81 -9.71 24.15 5.80
CA ALA A 81 -9.44 23.67 7.14
C ALA A 81 -10.36 24.38 8.17
N ASP A 82 -11.03 23.60 9.01
CA ASP A 82 -11.96 24.09 10.04
C ASP A 82 -11.42 23.75 11.44
N TYR A 83 -10.52 24.61 11.92
CA TYR A 83 -9.99 24.54 13.28
C TYR A 83 -10.77 25.48 14.21
N PRO A 84 -11.02 25.07 15.47
CA PRO A 84 -11.61 25.95 16.48
C PRO A 84 -10.66 27.10 16.86
N GLY A 85 -11.18 28.07 17.62
CA GLY A 85 -10.38 29.17 18.17
C GLY A 85 -9.98 30.19 17.10
N ASP A 86 -8.67 30.45 16.98
CA ASP A 86 -8.12 31.39 15.99
C ASP A 86 -8.09 30.82 14.56
N GLY A 87 -8.50 29.56 14.37
CA GLY A 87 -8.55 28.88 13.08
C GLY A 87 -7.20 28.36 12.58
N THR A 88 -6.11 28.52 13.35
CA THR A 88 -4.78 28.05 12.96
C THR A 88 -4.60 26.56 13.21
N GLY A 89 -5.33 26.01 14.18
CA GLY A 89 -5.13 24.66 14.70
C GLY A 89 -3.92 24.55 15.63
N ALA A 90 -3.36 25.66 16.11
CA ALA A 90 -2.29 25.66 17.11
C ALA A 90 -2.74 24.99 18.41
N ASP A 91 -3.90 25.38 18.93
CA ASP A 91 -4.48 24.84 20.15
C ASP A 91 -5.32 23.59 19.89
N ILE A 92 -5.41 22.74 20.92
CA ILE A 92 -6.35 21.61 20.98
C ILE A 92 -7.54 22.08 21.79
N LEU A 93 -8.65 22.34 21.13
CA LEU A 93 -9.87 22.83 21.75
C LEU A 93 -10.99 21.85 21.44
N GLU A 94 -11.75 21.48 22.47
CA GLU A 94 -13.00 20.72 22.33
C GLU A 94 -14.11 21.70 21.93
N PRO A 95 -14.59 21.67 20.67
CA PRO A 95 -15.60 22.61 20.23
C PRO A 95 -16.97 22.18 20.81
N PRO A 96 -17.75 23.12 21.40
CA PRO A 96 -18.96 22.78 22.16
C PRO A 96 -20.10 22.21 21.29
N ASP A 97 -19.98 22.30 19.97
CA ASP A 97 -20.95 21.83 18.99
C ASP A 97 -20.62 20.44 18.41
N ARG A 98 -19.50 19.81 18.82
CA ARG A 98 -19.13 18.45 18.36
C ARG A 98 -19.18 17.44 19.51
N PRO A 99 -19.85 16.29 19.34
CA PRO A 99 -19.85 15.23 20.35
C PRO A 99 -18.47 14.58 20.51
N ASN A 100 -18.23 13.99 21.68
CA ASN A 100 -17.05 13.18 21.96
C ASN A 100 -16.88 12.04 20.93
N PRO A 101 -15.65 11.80 20.40
CA PRO A 101 -15.42 10.76 19.38
C PRO A 101 -15.81 9.34 19.80
N ARG A 102 -15.59 8.95 21.06
CA ARG A 102 -15.98 7.62 21.57
C ARG A 102 -17.50 7.49 21.67
N THR A 103 -18.18 8.55 22.07
CA THR A 103 -19.65 8.61 22.07
C THR A 103 -20.21 8.42 20.65
N ILE A 104 -19.60 9.03 19.63
CA ILE A 104 -19.97 8.81 18.21
C ILE A 104 -19.69 7.36 17.80
N SER A 105 -18.50 6.82 18.13
CA SER A 105 -18.13 5.44 17.82
C SER A 105 -19.15 4.43 18.37
N ASN A 106 -19.55 4.58 19.65
CA ASN A 106 -20.52 3.70 20.28
C ASN A 106 -21.92 3.83 19.65
N ALA A 107 -22.32 5.04 19.23
CA ALA A 107 -23.62 5.29 18.63
C ALA A 107 -23.72 4.79 17.18
N VAL A 108 -22.64 4.88 16.40
CA VAL A 108 -22.65 4.64 14.95
C VAL A 108 -22.05 3.29 14.57
N ALA A 109 -20.96 2.87 15.22
CA ALA A 109 -20.16 1.72 14.80
C ALA A 109 -20.36 0.46 15.67
N SER A 110 -21.16 0.55 16.75
CA SER A 110 -21.47 -0.61 17.59
C SER A 110 -22.27 -1.66 16.82
N GLN A 111 -21.79 -2.91 16.86
CA GLN A 111 -22.34 -4.02 16.08
C GLN A 111 -22.39 -5.31 16.92
N VAL A 112 -23.53 -6.02 16.86
CA VAL A 112 -23.80 -7.22 17.69
C VAL A 112 -23.56 -8.54 16.93
N GLY A 113 -23.25 -8.49 15.63
CA GLY A 113 -22.95 -9.66 14.79
C GLY A 113 -22.48 -9.27 13.40
N GLY A 114 -22.02 -10.24 12.59
CA GLY A 114 -21.52 -9.93 11.24
C GLY A 114 -22.59 -9.38 10.30
N LEU A 115 -22.20 -8.46 9.42
CA LEU A 115 -22.98 -7.94 8.31
C LEU A 115 -22.24 -8.30 7.02
N PRO A 116 -22.42 -9.50 6.46
CA PRO A 116 -21.67 -9.91 5.28
C PRO A 116 -22.04 -9.07 4.06
N ASN A 117 -21.04 -8.72 3.26
CA ASN A 117 -21.23 -7.89 2.08
C ASN A 117 -22.21 -8.49 1.07
N ASP A 118 -23.15 -7.67 0.59
CA ASP A 118 -24.22 -8.09 -0.32
C ASP A 118 -23.76 -8.24 -1.79
N ARG A 119 -22.60 -7.66 -2.14
CA ARG A 119 -21.93 -7.79 -3.44
C ARG A 119 -20.99 -8.99 -3.52
N TYR A 120 -20.97 -9.84 -2.49
CA TYR A 120 -20.18 -11.07 -2.45
C TYR A 120 -18.66 -10.82 -2.59
N MET A 121 -18.19 -9.62 -2.24
CA MET A 121 -16.76 -9.33 -2.21
C MET A 121 -16.08 -10.21 -1.16
N SER A 122 -14.93 -10.78 -1.53
CA SER A 122 -14.14 -11.58 -0.59
C SER A 122 -13.31 -10.67 0.34
N ASP A 123 -12.72 -11.25 1.37
CA ASP A 123 -11.81 -10.50 2.26
C ASP A 123 -10.60 -9.89 1.54
N TYR A 124 -10.31 -10.31 0.31
CA TYR A 124 -9.31 -9.62 -0.51
C TYR A 124 -9.64 -8.14 -0.73
N ILE A 125 -10.91 -7.71 -0.63
CA ILE A 125 -11.24 -6.30 -0.84
C ILE A 125 -10.62 -5.40 0.23
N TRP A 126 -10.77 -5.73 1.52
CA TRP A 126 -10.17 -4.91 2.58
C TRP A 126 -8.66 -5.15 2.68
N ALA A 127 -8.20 -6.38 2.41
CA ALA A 127 -6.77 -6.69 2.46
C ALA A 127 -5.98 -5.94 1.36
N TRP A 128 -6.50 -5.93 0.13
CA TRP A 128 -5.93 -5.15 -0.97
C TRP A 128 -6.07 -3.65 -0.72
N GLY A 129 -7.24 -3.20 -0.24
CA GLY A 129 -7.48 -1.80 0.11
C GLY A 129 -6.45 -1.28 1.11
N GLN A 130 -6.20 -2.01 2.20
CA GLN A 130 -5.16 -1.64 3.17
C GLN A 130 -3.76 -1.68 2.55
N PHE A 131 -3.44 -2.71 1.76
CA PHE A 131 -2.14 -2.80 1.09
C PHE A 131 -1.87 -1.59 0.18
N VAL A 132 -2.88 -1.12 -0.56
CA VAL A 132 -2.78 0.06 -1.44
C VAL A 132 -2.82 1.38 -0.65
N ASP A 133 -3.57 1.49 0.44
CA ASP A 133 -3.52 2.65 1.35
C ASP A 133 -2.08 2.95 1.79
N HIS A 134 -1.33 1.88 2.09
CA HIS A 134 0.07 1.96 2.49
C HIS A 134 1.03 2.34 1.35
N ASP A 135 0.52 2.49 0.12
CA ASP A 135 1.21 3.02 -1.06
C ASP A 135 0.73 4.43 -1.44
N LEU A 136 -0.29 4.97 -0.76
CA LEU A 136 -0.94 6.23 -1.10
C LEU A 136 -0.73 7.30 -0.05
N ASP A 137 -0.96 6.97 1.23
CA ASP A 137 -0.81 7.93 2.31
C ASP A 137 -0.36 7.37 3.67
N LEU A 138 0.36 8.24 4.38
CA LEU A 138 0.81 8.04 5.75
C LEU A 138 0.91 9.41 6.42
N SER A 139 0.11 9.64 7.44
CA SER A 139 0.30 10.78 8.34
C SER A 139 0.96 10.28 9.62
N GLU A 140 2.25 10.56 9.74
CA GLU A 140 3.01 10.31 10.97
C GLU A 140 2.55 11.23 12.11
N THR A 141 2.97 10.91 13.33
CA THR A 141 2.54 11.62 14.55
C THR A 141 3.72 11.84 15.47
N ASP A 142 3.77 13.01 16.11
CA ASP A 142 4.75 13.35 17.15
C ASP A 142 4.01 13.92 18.38
N PRO A 143 4.25 13.41 19.61
CA PRO A 143 3.75 14.01 20.84
C PRO A 143 3.97 15.52 20.96
N ALA A 144 5.05 16.05 20.37
CA ALA A 144 5.34 17.48 20.30
C ALA A 144 4.30 18.28 19.51
N ASN A 145 3.56 17.64 18.60
CA ASN A 145 2.45 18.26 17.87
C ASN A 145 1.21 18.48 18.74
N GLY A 146 1.15 17.80 19.89
CA GLY A 146 0.10 17.84 20.90
C GLY A 146 -0.60 16.49 21.10
N ILE A 147 -1.07 16.27 22.32
CA ILE A 147 -1.82 15.08 22.75
C ILE A 147 -3.29 15.45 22.91
N ALA A 148 -4.18 14.71 22.27
CA ALA A 148 -5.62 14.91 22.23
C ALA A 148 -6.37 13.64 22.70
N ASP A 149 -5.98 13.10 23.84
CA ASP A 149 -6.53 11.86 24.39
C ASP A 149 -8.07 11.89 24.46
N ILE A 150 -8.68 10.83 23.97
CA ILE A 150 -10.14 10.75 23.84
C ILE A 150 -10.71 10.28 25.17
N VAL A 151 -11.45 11.17 25.83
CA VAL A 151 -12.15 10.87 27.08
C VAL A 151 -13.21 9.80 26.83
N ILE A 152 -13.27 8.80 27.72
CA ILE A 152 -14.35 7.81 27.76
C ILE A 152 -15.40 8.29 28.77
N GLU A 153 -16.55 8.72 28.27
CA GLU A 153 -17.62 9.29 29.10
C GLU A 153 -18.49 8.22 29.76
N ASP A 154 -18.66 7.05 29.13
CA ASP A 154 -19.45 5.94 29.65
C ASP A 154 -18.61 5.07 30.62
N PRO A 155 -18.97 5.00 31.91
CA PRO A 155 -18.23 4.20 32.89
C PRO A 155 -18.33 2.69 32.64
N LEU A 156 -19.25 2.22 31.78
CA LEU A 156 -19.40 0.81 31.39
C LEU A 156 -18.69 0.46 30.08
N ASP A 157 -18.02 1.43 29.44
CA ASP A 157 -17.28 1.19 28.21
C ASP A 157 -16.14 0.19 28.43
N ILE A 158 -16.02 -0.78 27.53
CA ILE A 158 -15.02 -1.85 27.60
C ILE A 158 -13.57 -1.35 27.48
N LEU A 159 -13.35 -0.15 26.92
CA LEU A 159 -12.04 0.48 26.81
C LEU A 159 -11.73 1.40 28.00
N GLY A 160 -12.71 1.65 28.87
CA GLY A 160 -12.57 2.46 30.07
C GLY A 160 -11.72 1.79 31.16
N PRO A 161 -11.36 2.53 32.23
CA PRO A 161 -11.78 3.91 32.52
C PRO A 161 -10.82 4.99 32.00
N ASN A 162 -9.65 4.62 31.46
CA ASN A 162 -8.65 5.58 31.03
C ASN A 162 -9.00 6.16 29.65
N PRO A 163 -8.65 7.44 29.37
CA PRO A 163 -8.74 7.98 28.03
C PRO A 163 -7.97 7.13 27.01
N ILE A 164 -8.47 7.10 25.77
CA ILE A 164 -7.78 6.46 24.65
C ILE A 164 -6.67 7.40 24.19
N PRO A 165 -5.39 6.99 24.22
CA PRO A 165 -4.29 7.86 23.81
C PRO A 165 -4.42 8.30 22.36
N PHE A 166 -4.22 9.59 22.08
CA PHE A 166 -4.26 10.10 20.72
C PHE A 166 -3.27 11.25 20.51
N THR A 167 -2.37 11.08 19.55
CA THR A 167 -1.33 12.07 19.23
C THR A 167 -1.65 12.75 17.91
N ARG A 168 -1.44 14.06 17.83
CA ARG A 168 -1.67 14.81 16.59
C ARG A 168 -0.66 14.47 15.51
N SER A 169 -1.15 14.38 14.27
CA SER A 169 -0.33 14.17 13.10
C SER A 169 0.66 15.30 12.84
N ASP A 170 1.75 14.95 12.17
CA ASP A 170 2.73 15.88 11.65
C ASP A 170 2.10 16.86 10.66
N PHE A 171 2.61 18.08 10.71
CA PHE A 171 2.04 19.19 9.96
C PHE A 171 3.12 20.19 9.54
N ILE A 172 2.80 20.98 8.52
CA ILE A 172 3.46 22.26 8.24
C ILE A 172 2.51 23.41 8.54
N ILE A 173 3.05 24.62 8.68
CA ILE A 173 2.24 25.84 8.65
C ILE A 173 2.01 26.21 7.19
N GLY A 174 0.75 26.20 6.76
CA GLY A 174 0.35 26.55 5.41
C GLY A 174 0.43 28.06 5.16
N ASP A 175 0.65 28.43 3.89
CA ASP A 175 0.84 29.82 3.47
C ASP A 175 -0.41 30.72 3.65
N VAL A 176 -1.59 30.11 3.82
CA VAL A 176 -2.86 30.82 3.98
C VAL A 176 -3.26 30.83 5.45
N SER A 177 -3.23 32.00 6.08
CA SER A 177 -3.71 32.26 7.45
C SER A 177 -3.06 31.38 8.54
N ASP A 178 -1.79 30.98 8.34
CA ASP A 178 -0.98 30.22 9.29
C ASP A 178 -1.66 28.93 9.81
N ARG A 179 -2.48 28.29 8.96
CA ARG A 179 -3.22 27.06 9.33
C ARG A 179 -2.34 25.83 9.20
N ARG A 180 -2.51 24.86 10.09
CA ARG A 180 -1.81 23.57 10.01
C ARG A 180 -2.29 22.74 8.82
N GLU A 181 -1.34 22.29 8.01
CA GLU A 181 -1.54 21.33 6.91
C GLU A 181 -0.82 20.02 7.21
N GLN A 182 -1.56 18.91 7.20
CA GLN A 182 -1.01 17.58 7.48
C GLN A 182 -0.10 17.12 6.33
N ILE A 183 0.92 16.36 6.68
CA ILE A 183 1.92 15.87 5.73
C ILE A 183 1.57 14.43 5.33
N ASN A 184 1.77 14.11 4.04
CA ASN A 184 1.89 12.75 3.58
C ASN A 184 3.37 12.34 3.59
N ALA A 185 3.76 11.44 4.49
CA ALA A 185 5.14 10.97 4.64
C ALA A 185 5.59 10.04 3.51
N ILE A 186 4.65 9.49 2.73
CA ILE A 186 4.91 8.60 1.60
C ILE A 186 4.43 9.20 0.27
N THR A 187 4.76 8.52 -0.83
CA THR A 187 4.40 8.97 -2.18
C THR A 187 2.90 8.84 -2.43
N ALA A 188 2.31 9.77 -3.19
CA ALA A 188 0.88 9.74 -3.51
C ALA A 188 0.52 8.87 -4.73
N TYR A 189 1.51 8.23 -5.35
CA TYR A 189 1.34 7.41 -6.54
C TYR A 189 1.15 5.95 -6.15
N ILE A 190 0.33 5.21 -6.89
CA ILE A 190 0.39 3.74 -6.89
C ILE A 190 1.66 3.33 -7.63
N ASP A 191 2.80 3.29 -6.95
CA ASP A 191 4.11 2.98 -7.53
C ASP A 191 4.89 1.89 -6.78
N GLY A 192 4.25 1.25 -5.79
CA GLY A 192 4.82 0.18 -5.00
C GLY A 192 5.77 0.66 -3.92
N SER A 193 5.70 1.92 -3.49
CA SER A 193 6.43 2.45 -2.33
C SER A 193 6.19 1.63 -1.05
N ASN A 194 5.04 0.97 -0.91
CA ASN A 194 4.79 0.00 0.16
C ASN A 194 5.69 -1.26 0.09
N VAL A 195 6.29 -1.55 -1.07
CA VAL A 195 7.28 -2.61 -1.31
C VAL A 195 8.71 -2.05 -1.32
N TYR A 196 8.93 -0.88 -1.93
CA TYR A 196 10.27 -0.34 -2.24
C TYR A 196 10.74 0.79 -1.31
N GLY A 197 9.84 1.35 -0.51
CA GLY A 197 10.05 2.53 0.32
C GLY A 197 9.81 3.84 -0.43
N SER A 198 9.64 4.92 0.33
CA SER A 198 9.44 6.28 -0.19
C SER A 198 10.68 7.16 -0.05
N ASN A 199 11.84 6.58 0.31
CA ASN A 199 13.12 7.27 0.37
C ASN A 199 14.29 6.31 0.07
N THR A 200 15.41 6.88 -0.37
CA THR A 200 16.60 6.13 -0.81
C THR A 200 17.24 5.31 0.31
N ALA A 201 17.17 5.76 1.57
CA ALA A 201 17.78 5.04 2.70
C ALA A 201 17.05 3.71 2.95
N ARG A 202 15.72 3.74 3.01
CA ARG A 202 14.89 2.53 3.14
C ARG A 202 15.03 1.63 1.92
N GLU A 203 14.94 2.19 0.71
CA GLU A 203 15.12 1.44 -0.54
C GLU A 203 16.45 0.68 -0.56
N SER A 204 17.55 1.37 -0.26
CA SER A 204 18.88 0.77 -0.24
C SER A 204 18.99 -0.37 0.78
N ALA A 205 18.34 -0.22 1.94
CA ALA A 205 18.32 -1.25 2.98
C ALA A 205 17.46 -2.48 2.63
N LEU A 206 16.49 -2.32 1.73
CA LEU A 206 15.63 -3.40 1.22
C LEU A 206 16.30 -4.20 0.10
N ARG A 207 17.27 -3.61 -0.62
CA ARG A 207 17.95 -4.25 -1.75
C ARG A 207 19.05 -5.21 -1.30
N GLU A 208 19.21 -6.30 -2.05
CA GLU A 208 20.37 -7.19 -1.92
C GLU A 208 21.61 -6.59 -2.62
N LEU A 209 21.39 -5.67 -3.57
CA LEU A 209 22.42 -5.11 -4.46
C LEU A 209 23.12 -6.18 -5.32
N ALA A 210 22.44 -7.31 -5.53
CA ALA A 210 22.84 -8.38 -6.41
C ALA A 210 21.63 -8.95 -7.16
N GLY A 211 21.80 -9.17 -8.47
CA GLY A 211 20.78 -9.75 -9.34
C GLY A 211 19.50 -8.93 -9.48
N GLY A 212 19.52 -7.65 -9.08
CA GLY A 212 18.37 -6.77 -9.03
C GLY A 212 17.31 -7.18 -8.02
N ARG A 213 17.70 -7.90 -6.95
CA ARG A 213 16.77 -8.49 -5.98
C ARG A 213 16.56 -7.64 -4.73
N LEU A 214 15.42 -7.86 -4.09
CA LEU A 214 15.14 -7.46 -2.71
C LEU A 214 15.58 -8.54 -1.73
N ARG A 215 16.03 -8.11 -0.55
CA ARG A 215 16.35 -8.98 0.58
C ARG A 215 15.10 -9.72 1.05
N VAL A 216 15.31 -10.98 1.43
CA VAL A 216 14.30 -11.84 2.04
C VAL A 216 14.90 -12.52 3.27
N GLY A 217 14.04 -12.88 4.23
CA GLY A 217 14.40 -13.70 5.38
C GLY A 217 14.18 -15.19 5.12
N ASP A 218 14.05 -15.95 6.20
CA ASP A 218 13.76 -17.38 6.14
C ASP A 218 12.46 -17.66 5.37
N HIS A 219 12.47 -18.73 4.57
CA HIS A 219 11.34 -19.15 3.74
C HIS A 219 10.81 -18.06 2.78
N ASP A 220 11.68 -17.19 2.29
CA ASP A 220 11.34 -16.06 1.43
C ASP A 220 10.26 -15.13 2.04
N LEU A 221 10.21 -15.05 3.38
CA LEU A 221 9.44 -14.02 4.08
C LEU A 221 10.19 -12.67 3.97
N LEU A 222 9.54 -11.58 4.39
CA LEU A 222 10.23 -10.30 4.56
C LEU A 222 11.45 -10.47 5.50
N PRO A 223 12.53 -9.70 5.30
CA PRO A 223 13.63 -9.68 6.26
C PRO A 223 13.18 -9.02 7.57
N PHE A 224 13.84 -9.33 8.70
CA PHE A 224 13.62 -8.59 9.95
C PHE A 224 14.30 -7.22 9.92
N ASN A 225 13.78 -6.26 10.70
CA ASN A 225 14.31 -4.90 10.83
C ASN A 225 15.54 -4.84 11.74
N GLU A 226 16.61 -5.54 11.34
CA GLU A 226 17.88 -5.62 12.08
C GLU A 226 18.63 -4.28 12.16
N LEU A 227 18.31 -3.35 11.26
CA LEU A 227 18.96 -2.05 11.17
C LEU A 227 18.25 -0.95 11.97
N GLY A 228 17.13 -1.26 12.63
CA GLY A 228 16.43 -0.32 13.51
C GLY A 228 15.83 0.88 12.78
N PHE A 229 15.39 0.72 11.53
CA PHE A 229 14.63 1.76 10.83
C PHE A 229 13.28 1.97 11.50
N ASP A 230 12.68 3.16 11.31
CA ASP A 230 11.33 3.45 11.80
C ASP A 230 10.34 2.37 11.37
N ASN A 231 9.57 1.84 12.30
CA ASN A 231 8.66 0.73 12.02
C ASN A 231 7.56 0.74 13.08
N ALA A 232 6.33 0.47 12.66
CA ALA A 232 5.24 0.21 13.57
C ALA A 232 5.21 -1.29 13.94
N PRO A 233 4.98 -1.63 15.22
CA PRO A 233 4.73 -0.73 16.33
C PRO A 233 6.02 -0.20 16.98
N ALA A 234 7.18 -0.78 16.65
CA ALA A 234 8.47 -0.33 17.16
C ALA A 234 9.63 -0.64 16.18
N PRO A 235 10.68 0.20 16.15
CA PRO A 235 11.86 0.04 15.29
C PRO A 235 12.82 -1.05 15.83
N THR A 236 12.35 -2.29 15.89
CA THR A 236 13.11 -3.43 16.46
C THR A 236 13.19 -4.60 15.49
N SER A 237 14.19 -5.47 15.68
CA SER A 237 14.37 -6.71 14.91
C SER A 237 13.31 -7.77 15.18
N SER A 238 12.36 -7.54 16.09
CA SER A 238 11.21 -8.44 16.29
C SER A 238 10.15 -8.32 15.18
N PHE A 239 10.23 -7.27 14.36
CA PHE A 239 9.28 -6.98 13.30
C PHE A 239 9.92 -7.05 11.92
N PHE A 240 9.14 -7.44 10.92
CA PHE A 240 9.56 -7.47 9.53
C PHE A 240 9.85 -6.06 9.00
N PHE A 241 10.71 -5.99 7.99
CA PHE A 241 11.12 -4.78 7.30
C PHE A 241 10.59 -4.80 5.86
N ALA A 242 9.88 -3.74 5.47
CA ALA A 242 9.27 -3.58 4.15
C ALA A 242 9.36 -2.11 3.70
N GLY A 243 8.79 -1.80 2.53
CA GLY A 243 8.74 -0.43 2.00
C GLY A 243 7.95 0.54 2.87
N ASP A 244 6.78 0.14 3.36
CA ASP A 244 6.00 0.92 4.30
C ASP A 244 6.27 0.48 5.77
N ILE A 245 6.25 1.45 6.69
CA ILE A 245 6.59 1.23 8.10
C ILE A 245 5.55 0.41 8.87
N ARG A 246 4.34 0.26 8.32
CA ARG A 246 3.18 -0.38 8.97
C ARG A 246 2.94 -1.80 8.47
N ALA A 247 3.87 -2.40 7.71
CA ALA A 247 3.73 -3.74 7.14
C ALA A 247 3.47 -4.86 8.16
N ASN A 248 3.70 -4.61 9.46
CA ASN A 248 3.49 -5.56 10.55
C ASN A 248 2.14 -5.41 11.26
N GLU A 249 1.28 -4.45 10.84
CA GLU A 249 0.01 -4.17 11.52
C GLU A 249 -0.81 -5.44 11.72
N ASN A 250 -1.01 -6.24 10.68
CA ASN A 250 -1.61 -7.56 10.80
C ASN A 250 -0.97 -8.55 9.84
N VAL A 251 -1.06 -9.84 10.17
CA VAL A 251 -0.40 -10.91 9.38
C VAL A 251 -0.94 -11.09 7.96
N VAL A 252 -2.15 -10.60 7.65
CA VAL A 252 -2.67 -10.61 6.27
C VAL A 252 -1.95 -9.56 5.45
N LEU A 253 -1.83 -8.33 5.96
CA LEU A 253 -1.07 -7.26 5.34
C LEU A 253 0.39 -7.67 5.12
N THR A 254 1.06 -8.19 6.16
CA THR A 254 2.44 -8.70 6.05
C THR A 254 2.59 -9.77 4.97
N SER A 255 1.58 -10.63 4.81
CA SER A 255 1.56 -11.65 3.75
C SER A 255 1.48 -11.02 2.36
N LEU A 256 0.72 -9.93 2.17
CA LEU A 256 0.68 -9.22 0.89
C LEU A 256 2.00 -8.51 0.58
N HIS A 257 2.63 -7.83 1.54
CA HIS A 257 3.98 -7.28 1.33
C HIS A 257 4.98 -8.38 0.93
N THR A 258 4.94 -9.52 1.62
CA THR A 258 5.79 -10.68 1.29
C THR A 258 5.51 -11.17 -0.14
N LEU A 259 4.25 -11.26 -0.55
CA LEU A 259 3.85 -11.71 -1.88
C LEU A 259 4.46 -10.83 -2.98
N PHE A 260 4.44 -9.51 -2.82
CA PHE A 260 4.99 -8.60 -3.82
C PHE A 260 6.52 -8.51 -3.81
N VAL A 261 7.17 -8.74 -2.66
CA VAL A 261 8.63 -8.94 -2.63
C VAL A 261 9.03 -10.23 -3.38
N ARG A 262 8.26 -11.32 -3.20
CA ARG A 262 8.46 -12.56 -3.96
C ARG A 262 8.22 -12.36 -5.46
N GLU A 263 7.19 -11.60 -5.84
CA GLU A 263 6.92 -11.28 -7.24
C GLU A 263 8.05 -10.47 -7.87
N HIS A 264 8.55 -9.44 -7.17
CA HIS A 264 9.73 -8.69 -7.61
C HIS A 264 10.94 -9.62 -7.85
N ASN A 265 11.26 -10.49 -6.89
CA ASN A 265 12.39 -11.41 -7.02
C ASN A 265 12.17 -12.45 -8.14
N ARG A 266 10.93 -12.90 -8.36
CA ARG A 266 10.57 -13.76 -9.50
C ARG A 266 10.83 -13.04 -10.82
N LEU A 267 10.43 -11.78 -10.95
CA LEU A 267 10.65 -10.94 -12.13
C LEU A 267 12.13 -10.65 -12.35
N ALA A 268 12.87 -10.28 -11.30
CA ALA A 268 14.31 -10.02 -11.36
C ALA A 268 15.08 -11.23 -11.93
N ASN A 269 14.76 -12.44 -11.43
CA ASN A 269 15.35 -13.68 -11.95
C ASN A 269 15.02 -13.90 -13.44
N LEU A 270 13.77 -13.67 -13.86
CA LEU A 270 13.37 -13.81 -15.26
C LEU A 270 14.07 -12.80 -16.16
N ILE A 271 14.17 -11.54 -15.73
CA ILE A 271 14.84 -10.48 -16.47
C ILE A 271 16.33 -10.82 -16.64
N ALA A 272 17.00 -11.29 -15.58
CA ALA A 272 18.40 -11.69 -15.65
C ALA A 272 18.64 -12.88 -16.61
N ILE A 273 17.70 -13.83 -16.69
CA ILE A 273 17.74 -14.94 -17.66
C ILE A 273 17.63 -14.42 -19.11
N HIS A 274 16.74 -13.45 -19.36
CA HIS A 274 16.48 -12.91 -20.70
C HIS A 274 17.43 -11.82 -21.15
N ASN A 275 18.07 -11.13 -20.22
CA ASN A 275 19.07 -10.11 -20.46
C ASN A 275 20.29 -10.36 -19.55
N PRO A 276 21.13 -11.37 -19.85
CA PRO A 276 22.27 -11.73 -19.00
C PRO A 276 23.34 -10.66 -18.88
N THR A 277 23.29 -9.63 -19.72
CA THR A 277 24.20 -8.47 -19.70
C THR A 277 23.66 -7.29 -18.91
N ALA A 278 22.42 -7.36 -18.40
CA ALA A 278 21.84 -6.31 -17.57
C ALA A 278 22.63 -6.16 -16.27
N THR A 279 22.84 -4.91 -15.87
CA THR A 279 23.36 -4.57 -14.54
C THR A 279 22.32 -4.84 -13.45
N ASP A 280 22.76 -4.97 -12.19
CA ASP A 280 21.87 -5.07 -11.02
C ASP A 280 20.75 -4.01 -11.04
N GLU A 281 21.15 -2.76 -11.29
CA GLU A 281 20.24 -1.62 -11.34
C GLU A 281 19.21 -1.72 -12.47
N GLU A 282 19.63 -2.16 -13.66
CA GLU A 282 18.70 -2.36 -14.79
C GLU A 282 17.66 -3.45 -14.49
N VAL A 283 18.08 -4.54 -13.84
CA VAL A 283 17.18 -5.63 -13.44
C VAL A 283 16.20 -5.15 -12.37
N TYR A 284 16.70 -4.49 -11.32
CA TYR A 284 15.91 -3.95 -10.22
C TYR A 284 14.85 -2.96 -10.71
N GLN A 285 15.25 -1.97 -11.52
CA GLN A 285 14.33 -0.94 -11.99
C GLN A 285 13.27 -1.50 -12.95
N LEU A 286 13.63 -2.48 -13.79
CA LEU A 286 12.63 -3.12 -14.65
C LEU A 286 11.65 -3.97 -13.84
N ALA A 287 12.12 -4.74 -12.85
CA ALA A 287 11.25 -5.50 -11.96
C ALA A 287 10.31 -4.59 -11.16
N ARG A 288 10.83 -3.51 -10.56
CA ARG A 288 10.04 -2.47 -9.87
C ARG A 288 8.99 -1.83 -10.79
N LYS A 289 9.36 -1.49 -12.03
CA LYS A 289 8.43 -0.93 -13.03
C LYS A 289 7.27 -1.89 -13.33
N ILE A 290 7.54 -3.19 -13.45
CA ILE A 290 6.52 -4.19 -13.73
C ILE A 290 5.60 -4.38 -12.52
N VAL A 291 6.14 -4.52 -11.31
CA VAL A 291 5.35 -4.65 -10.08
C VAL A 291 4.41 -3.45 -9.87
N GLY A 292 4.92 -2.23 -10.03
CA GLY A 292 4.07 -1.02 -9.95
C GLY A 292 2.95 -1.04 -11.00
N ALA A 293 3.20 -1.55 -12.20
CA ALA A 293 2.17 -1.70 -13.23
C ALA A 293 1.15 -2.79 -12.86
N GLU A 294 1.57 -3.92 -12.28
CA GLU A 294 0.66 -4.96 -11.78
C GLU A 294 -0.26 -4.42 -10.68
N MET A 295 0.30 -3.68 -9.71
CA MET A 295 -0.49 -3.04 -8.65
C MET A 295 -1.50 -2.04 -9.21
N GLN A 296 -1.11 -1.21 -10.17
CA GLN A 296 -2.03 -0.29 -10.87
C GLN A 296 -3.14 -1.05 -11.60
N LEU A 297 -2.81 -2.12 -12.32
CA LEU A 297 -3.80 -2.91 -13.06
C LEU A 297 -4.80 -3.58 -12.13
N ILE A 298 -4.34 -4.28 -11.08
CA ILE A 298 -5.22 -4.89 -10.09
C ILE A 298 -6.10 -3.81 -9.45
N THR A 299 -5.53 -2.67 -9.10
CA THR A 299 -6.28 -1.59 -8.44
C THR A 299 -7.38 -1.02 -9.34
N TYR A 300 -7.03 -0.61 -10.56
CA TYR A 300 -7.99 0.09 -11.43
C TYR A 300 -8.92 -0.85 -12.22
N GLN A 301 -8.52 -2.09 -12.49
CA GLN A 301 -9.31 -3.03 -13.31
C GLN A 301 -10.04 -4.10 -12.49
N GLU A 302 -9.66 -4.34 -11.23
CA GLU A 302 -10.31 -5.36 -10.40
C GLU A 302 -10.87 -4.76 -9.11
N PHE A 303 -10.02 -4.11 -8.30
CA PHE A 303 -10.41 -3.60 -6.97
C PHE A 303 -11.44 -2.46 -7.05
N LEU A 304 -11.15 -1.38 -7.77
CA LEU A 304 -12.08 -0.24 -7.89
C LEU A 304 -13.41 -0.64 -8.55
N PRO A 305 -13.43 -1.44 -9.64
CA PRO A 305 -14.67 -2.02 -10.17
C PRO A 305 -15.50 -2.80 -9.16
N ALA A 306 -14.87 -3.64 -8.34
CA ALA A 306 -15.58 -4.38 -7.30
C ALA A 306 -16.18 -3.45 -6.23
N LEU A 307 -15.39 -2.47 -5.78
CA LEU A 307 -15.77 -1.54 -4.71
C LEU A 307 -16.85 -0.52 -5.16
N LEU A 308 -16.63 0.13 -6.30
CA LEU A 308 -17.45 1.26 -6.78
C LEU A 308 -18.56 0.83 -7.74
N GLY A 309 -18.49 -0.40 -8.28
CA GLY A 309 -19.48 -0.92 -9.21
C GLY A 309 -19.65 -0.02 -10.45
N PRO A 310 -20.89 0.29 -10.88
CA PRO A 310 -21.16 1.13 -12.05
C PRO A 310 -20.60 2.56 -11.96
N HIS A 311 -20.19 3.02 -10.78
CA HIS A 311 -19.61 4.35 -10.57
C HIS A 311 -18.09 4.39 -10.79
N THR A 312 -17.47 3.26 -11.11
CA THR A 312 -16.04 3.20 -11.37
C THR A 312 -15.69 4.09 -12.57
N PRO A 313 -14.79 5.07 -12.40
CA PRO A 313 -14.35 5.89 -13.52
C PRO A 313 -13.74 5.03 -14.61
N LEU A 314 -14.13 5.26 -15.86
CA LEU A 314 -13.45 4.66 -17.00
C LEU A 314 -12.02 5.19 -17.04
N LEU A 315 -11.05 4.30 -17.06
CA LEU A 315 -9.67 4.67 -17.39
C LEU A 315 -9.66 5.28 -18.79
N SER A 316 -9.48 6.59 -18.89
CA SER A 316 -9.27 7.22 -20.18
C SER A 316 -7.93 6.74 -20.73
N GLU A 317 -7.91 6.14 -21.92
CA GLU A 317 -6.68 5.66 -22.54
C GLU A 317 -5.61 6.77 -22.59
N GLY A 318 -4.58 6.64 -21.75
CA GLY A 318 -3.29 7.32 -21.92
C GLY A 318 -3.26 8.84 -21.80
N ARG A 319 -4.25 9.50 -21.19
CA ARG A 319 -4.20 10.96 -20.97
C ARG A 319 -3.49 11.30 -19.67
N THR A 320 -2.18 11.51 -19.75
CA THR A 320 -1.44 12.21 -18.69
C THR A 320 -1.73 13.71 -18.80
N SER A 321 -2.22 14.34 -17.73
CA SER A 321 -2.28 15.80 -17.63
C SER A 321 -1.11 16.30 -16.78
N PRO A 322 -0.14 17.04 -17.36
CA PRO A 322 0.93 17.65 -16.59
C PRO A 322 0.47 18.68 -15.54
N GLN A 323 -0.79 19.11 -15.61
CA GLN A 323 -1.40 20.07 -14.70
C GLN A 323 -2.18 19.40 -13.56
N ALA A 324 -2.49 18.10 -13.66
CA ALA A 324 -3.19 17.39 -12.61
C ALA A 324 -2.26 17.20 -11.40
N HIS A 325 -2.72 17.63 -10.23
CA HIS A 325 -2.01 17.39 -8.97
C HIS A 325 -2.37 16.00 -8.44
N PRO A 326 -1.40 15.06 -8.31
CA PRO A 326 -1.66 13.69 -7.88
C PRO A 326 -1.68 13.51 -6.35
N GLY A 327 -1.32 14.55 -5.60
CA GLY A 327 -1.34 14.54 -4.13
C GLY A 327 -2.68 14.09 -3.55
N ILE A 328 -2.62 13.34 -2.45
CA ILE A 328 -3.78 12.84 -1.72
C ILE A 328 -4.45 14.00 -0.97
N THR A 329 -5.78 14.02 -0.94
CA THR A 329 -6.53 15.01 -0.15
C THR A 329 -6.70 14.52 1.28
N ASN A 330 -6.73 15.45 2.23
CA ASN A 330 -6.96 15.17 3.64
C ASN A 330 -8.28 14.43 3.87
N GLU A 331 -9.32 14.80 3.13
CA GLU A 331 -10.61 14.12 3.17
C GLU A 331 -10.53 12.67 2.67
N PHE A 332 -9.64 12.38 1.70
CA PHE A 332 -9.43 11.02 1.21
C PHE A 332 -8.72 10.17 2.27
N SER A 333 -7.57 10.62 2.77
CA SER A 333 -6.74 9.89 3.75
C SER A 333 -7.45 9.69 5.09
N THR A 334 -8.25 10.67 5.53
CA THR A 334 -8.84 10.65 6.88
C THR A 334 -10.26 10.09 6.91
N ALA A 335 -11.06 10.30 5.85
CA ALA A 335 -12.47 9.91 5.85
C ALA A 335 -12.76 8.83 4.81
N PHE A 336 -12.56 9.11 3.52
CA PHE A 336 -13.06 8.22 2.46
C PHE A 336 -12.36 6.86 2.46
N TYR A 337 -11.03 6.81 2.55
CA TYR A 337 -10.30 5.54 2.46
C TYR A 337 -10.37 4.70 3.74
N ARG A 338 -10.98 5.23 4.81
CA ARG A 338 -11.32 4.48 6.03
C ARG A 338 -12.52 3.56 5.86
N VAL A 339 -13.24 3.61 4.73
CA VAL A 339 -14.34 2.69 4.41
C VAL A 339 -13.92 1.23 4.51
N GLY A 340 -12.65 0.89 4.24
CA GLY A 340 -12.15 -0.48 4.39
C GLY A 340 -12.30 -1.05 5.80
N HIS A 341 -12.37 -0.21 6.84
CA HIS A 341 -12.56 -0.66 8.21
C HIS A 341 -13.96 -1.23 8.49
N THR A 342 -14.98 -0.84 7.71
CA THR A 342 -16.32 -1.44 7.84
C THR A 342 -16.33 -2.88 7.31
N MET A 343 -15.46 -3.18 6.34
CA MET A 343 -15.41 -4.45 5.63
C MET A 343 -14.62 -5.56 6.33
N LEU A 344 -13.99 -5.27 7.47
CA LEU A 344 -13.12 -6.21 8.18
C LEU A 344 -13.88 -7.40 8.76
N SER A 345 -13.49 -8.61 8.38
CA SER A 345 -13.98 -9.83 9.02
C SER A 345 -13.34 -10.02 10.41
N PRO A 346 -14.11 -10.27 11.49
CA PRO A 346 -13.56 -10.44 12.84
C PRO A 346 -12.74 -11.74 13.02
N ARG A 347 -12.75 -12.59 11.99
CA ARG A 347 -12.22 -13.95 11.98
C ARG A 347 -11.59 -14.20 10.61
N LEU A 348 -10.32 -14.58 10.58
CA LEU A 348 -9.58 -14.93 9.37
C LEU A 348 -9.59 -16.44 9.19
N ARG A 349 -10.13 -16.93 8.08
CA ARG A 349 -10.08 -18.36 7.76
C ARG A 349 -8.67 -18.76 7.35
N ARG A 350 -8.24 -19.94 7.80
CA ARG A 350 -7.06 -20.64 7.28
C ARG A 350 -7.55 -21.79 6.43
N TRP A 351 -7.11 -21.86 5.18
CA TRP A 351 -7.61 -22.83 4.21
C TRP A 351 -6.49 -23.69 3.64
N GLU A 352 -6.72 -25.00 3.54
CA GLU A 352 -5.75 -25.96 3.02
C GLU A 352 -6.48 -27.12 2.34
N ASP A 353 -5.95 -27.56 1.19
CA ASP A 353 -6.45 -28.73 0.45
C ASP A 353 -7.97 -28.76 0.21
N GLY A 354 -8.55 -27.59 -0.06
CA GLY A 354 -9.99 -27.47 -0.38
C GLY A 354 -10.91 -27.50 0.83
N SER A 355 -10.38 -27.38 2.05
CA SER A 355 -11.16 -27.35 3.29
C SER A 355 -10.68 -26.28 4.28
N MET A 356 -11.57 -25.86 5.19
CA MET A 356 -11.21 -24.97 6.28
C MET A 356 -10.38 -25.73 7.31
N LEU A 357 -9.14 -25.30 7.53
CA LEU A 357 -8.26 -25.88 8.53
C LEU A 357 -8.57 -25.35 9.92
N SER A 358 -8.67 -24.02 10.06
CA SER A 358 -8.91 -23.34 11.34
C SER A 358 -9.28 -21.88 11.11
N VAL A 359 -9.48 -21.13 12.21
CA VAL A 359 -9.79 -19.71 12.19
C VAL A 359 -8.88 -18.97 13.17
N LEU A 360 -8.33 -17.84 12.73
CA LEU A 360 -7.58 -16.89 13.56
C LEU A 360 -8.46 -15.66 13.84
N PRO A 361 -8.80 -15.33 15.09
CA PRO A 361 -9.46 -14.06 15.40
C PRO A 361 -8.63 -12.87 14.91
N LEU A 362 -9.25 -11.86 14.30
CA LEU A 362 -8.53 -10.70 13.75
C LEU A 362 -7.76 -9.95 14.85
N GLN A 363 -8.33 -9.81 16.04
CA GLN A 363 -7.66 -9.23 17.22
C GLN A 363 -6.33 -9.92 17.57
N ASP A 364 -6.20 -11.23 17.29
CA ASP A 364 -5.00 -12.01 17.60
C ASP A 364 -4.01 -12.02 16.42
N ALA A 365 -4.35 -11.33 15.33
CA ALA A 365 -3.56 -11.23 14.10
C ALA A 365 -2.69 -9.97 14.06
N PHE A 366 -2.94 -9.00 14.95
CA PHE A 366 -2.20 -7.74 14.98
C PHE A 366 -0.79 -7.89 15.56
N PHE A 367 0.19 -7.24 14.92
CA PHE A 367 1.57 -7.14 15.38
C PHE A 367 2.22 -8.47 15.79
N ARG A 368 1.91 -9.55 15.06
CA ARG A 368 2.34 -10.91 15.39
C ARG A 368 3.18 -11.59 14.29
N PRO A 369 4.39 -11.08 13.98
CA PRO A 369 5.31 -11.70 13.02
C PRO A 369 5.57 -13.20 13.27
N SER A 370 5.60 -13.60 14.54
CA SER A 370 5.81 -14.99 14.98
C SER A 370 4.78 -15.96 14.41
N TYR A 371 3.57 -15.51 14.07
CA TYR A 371 2.59 -16.34 13.40
C TYR A 371 3.13 -16.81 12.04
N LEU A 372 3.69 -15.91 11.22
CA LEU A 372 4.18 -16.25 9.89
C LEU A 372 5.46 -17.08 9.95
N THR A 373 6.33 -16.85 10.94
CA THR A 373 7.58 -17.62 11.07
C THR A 373 7.38 -18.99 11.73
N SER A 374 6.31 -19.20 12.49
CA SER A 374 6.05 -20.47 13.18
C SER A 374 5.76 -21.65 12.24
N ASP A 375 5.23 -21.38 11.04
CA ASP A 375 4.97 -22.38 10.01
C ASP A 375 4.99 -21.70 8.63
N PRO A 376 5.88 -22.11 7.70
CA PRO A 376 6.00 -21.48 6.39
C PRO A 376 4.72 -21.58 5.55
N LEU A 377 3.79 -22.50 5.86
CA LEU A 377 2.51 -22.63 5.18
C LEU A 377 1.46 -21.61 5.67
N ASN A 378 1.72 -20.87 6.75
CA ASN A 378 0.73 -19.97 7.33
C ASN A 378 0.35 -18.82 6.39
N MET A 379 1.30 -18.30 5.63
CA MET A 379 1.04 -17.29 4.59
C MET A 379 0.06 -17.84 3.55
N ASP A 380 0.36 -18.99 2.96
CA ASP A 380 -0.45 -19.61 1.91
C ASP A 380 -1.86 -19.94 2.41
N ARG A 381 -1.97 -20.45 3.64
CA ARG A 381 -3.25 -20.77 4.29
C ARG A 381 -4.10 -19.54 4.57
N LEU A 382 -3.48 -18.43 4.96
CA LEU A 382 -4.19 -17.16 5.16
C LEU A 382 -4.68 -16.58 3.84
N LEU A 383 -3.79 -16.44 2.85
CA LEU A 383 -4.13 -15.89 1.54
C LEU A 383 -5.23 -16.73 0.86
N SER A 384 -5.12 -18.07 0.94
CA SER A 384 -6.17 -18.96 0.45
C SER A 384 -7.51 -18.73 1.18
N GLY A 385 -7.46 -18.46 2.48
CA GLY A 385 -8.63 -18.20 3.31
C GLY A 385 -9.39 -16.92 2.94
N LEU A 386 -8.69 -15.86 2.52
CA LEU A 386 -9.31 -14.59 2.14
C LEU A 386 -10.35 -14.76 1.02
N ASN A 387 -10.09 -15.65 0.06
CA ASN A 387 -11.01 -15.95 -1.04
C ASN A 387 -12.24 -16.78 -0.61
N THR A 388 -12.24 -17.34 0.60
CA THR A 388 -13.25 -18.33 1.04
C THR A 388 -14.35 -17.74 1.91
N GLN A 389 -14.26 -16.45 2.23
CA GLN A 389 -15.29 -15.74 2.98
C GLN A 389 -15.55 -14.36 2.41
N ARG A 390 -16.78 -13.90 2.62
CA ARG A 390 -17.19 -12.56 2.26
C ARG A 390 -16.65 -11.59 3.31
N CYS A 391 -16.20 -10.43 2.85
CA CYS A 391 -15.96 -9.31 3.74
C CYS A 391 -17.26 -8.87 4.44
N GLN A 392 -17.12 -8.04 5.45
CA GLN A 392 -18.28 -7.32 6.02
C GLN A 392 -18.69 -6.16 5.10
N GLU A 393 -19.83 -5.55 5.39
CA GLU A 393 -20.39 -4.40 4.66
C GLU A 393 -19.70 -3.08 5.03
#